data_AF-A0A7S1YFP6-F1
#
_entry.id   AF-A0A7S1YFP6-F1
#
_cell.length_a   1.000
_cell.length_b   1.000
_cell.length_c   1.000
_cell.angle_alpha   90.00
_cell.angle_beta   90.00
_cell.angle_gamma   90.00
#
_symmetry.space_group_name_H-M   'P 1'
#
loop_
_entity.id
_entity.type
_entity.pdbx_description
1 polymer ?
#
loop_
_entity_poly.entity_id
_entity_poly.type
_entity_poly.pdbx_seq_one_letter_code
_entity_poly.pdbx_strand_id
1 'polypeptide(L)'
;RHRLVCNTSDNDIFAPQAGSITTLDISGNGEAILAGYASGVLILWDAIKGQNIKTIADLHPSPITSVRFLTEKDLKVVTVDAGGLVNKLSFSKNMLWSTYSMDTECLLD
;
A
#
# COMPACT_ATOMS: atom_id res chain seq x y z
N ARG A 1 20.69 17.17 -9.20
CA ARG A 1 19.40 16.84 -8.56
C ARG A 1 18.78 15.70 -9.36
N HIS A 2 18.99 14.45 -8.95
CA HIS A 2 18.43 13.30 -9.66
C HIS A 2 16.94 13.20 -9.33
N ARG A 3 16.09 13.59 -10.28
CA ARG A 3 14.65 13.36 -10.20
C ARG A 3 14.45 11.90 -10.60
N LEU A 4 14.14 11.05 -9.62
CA LEU A 4 13.60 9.73 -9.90
C LEU A 4 12.23 9.97 -10.55
N VAL A 5 12.15 9.79 -11.86
CA VAL A 5 10.88 9.79 -12.59
C VAL A 5 10.43 8.34 -12.60
N CYS A 6 9.48 7.99 -11.73
CA CYS A 6 8.76 6.75 -11.86
C CYS A 6 7.83 6.87 -13.08
N ASN A 7 7.94 5.91 -14.01
CA ASN A 7 7.01 5.80 -15.12
C ASN A 7 5.66 5.38 -14.55
N THR A 8 4.77 6.35 -14.42
CA THR A 8 3.41 6.09 -13.99
C THR A 8 2.65 5.46 -15.16
N SER A 9 2.27 4.19 -15.04
CA SER A 9 1.34 3.57 -16.00
C SER A 9 -0.06 4.14 -15.78
N ASP A 10 -0.94 4.07 -16.79
CA ASP A 10 -2.26 4.74 -16.81
C ASP A 10 -3.21 4.44 -15.62
N ASN A 11 -2.84 3.55 -14.70
CA ASN A 11 -3.53 3.30 -13.42
C ASN A 11 -3.14 4.25 -12.27
N ASP A 12 -2.20 5.17 -12.47
CA ASP A 12 -1.71 6.14 -11.46
C ASP A 12 -2.63 7.35 -11.21
N ILE A 13 -3.84 7.34 -11.79
CA ILE A 13 -4.82 8.43 -11.66
C ILE A 13 -5.13 8.75 -10.18
N PHE A 14 -4.91 7.78 -9.27
CA PHE A 14 -5.15 7.92 -7.85
C PHE A 14 -4.05 8.67 -7.09
N ALA A 15 -2.78 8.64 -7.51
CA ALA A 15 -1.71 9.25 -6.73
C ALA A 15 -1.83 10.79 -6.61
N PRO A 16 -2.21 11.54 -7.67
CA PRO A 16 -2.49 12.97 -7.56
C PRO A 16 -3.72 13.28 -6.69
N GLN A 17 -4.70 12.38 -6.64
CA GLN A 17 -5.95 12.55 -5.89
C GLN A 17 -5.85 12.11 -4.43
N ALA A 18 -4.88 11.25 -4.11
CA ALA A 18 -4.67 10.72 -2.76
C ALA A 18 -4.07 11.74 -1.78
N GLY A 19 -3.54 12.86 -2.29
CA GLY A 19 -2.89 13.89 -1.49
C GLY A 19 -1.46 13.52 -1.07
N SER A 20 -0.96 14.15 0.00
CA SER A 20 0.41 13.93 0.47
C SER A 20 0.61 12.49 0.98
N ILE A 21 1.77 11.90 0.67
CA ILE A 21 2.24 10.69 1.36
C ILE A 21 2.53 11.06 2.81
N THR A 22 1.90 10.35 3.73
CA THR A 22 2.03 10.56 5.17
C THR A 22 2.93 9.51 5.83
N THR A 23 3.06 8.34 5.22
CA THR A 23 3.86 7.23 5.74
C THR A 23 4.30 6.28 4.63
N LEU A 24 5.41 5.59 4.85
CA LEU A 24 5.94 4.59 3.93
C LEU A 24 6.60 3.44 4.72
N ASP A 25 6.66 2.28 4.09
CA ASP A 25 7.44 1.15 4.59
C ASP A 25 7.96 0.30 3.42
N ILE A 26 9.05 -0.43 3.65
CA ILE A 26 9.67 -1.32 2.65
C ILE A 26 9.69 -2.73 3.24
N SER A 27 9.36 -3.74 2.45
CA SER A 27 9.50 -5.13 2.89
C SER A 27 10.97 -5.44 3.22
N GLY A 28 11.27 -6.33 4.16
CA GLY A 28 12.66 -6.59 4.53
C GLY A 28 13.49 -7.25 3.42
N ASN A 29 12.84 -7.89 2.44
CA ASN A 29 13.49 -8.34 1.21
C ASN A 29 13.74 -7.21 0.18
N GLY A 30 13.19 -6.01 0.41
CA GLY A 30 13.39 -4.83 -0.43
C GLY A 30 12.62 -4.82 -1.75
N GLU A 31 11.76 -5.80 -2.00
CA GLU A 31 11.06 -5.96 -3.29
C GLU A 31 9.72 -5.21 -3.35
N ALA A 32 9.16 -4.83 -2.20
CA ALA A 32 7.87 -4.15 -2.11
C ALA A 32 7.96 -2.86 -1.29
N ILE A 33 7.25 -1.83 -1.75
CA ILE A 33 7.09 -0.55 -1.03
C ILE A 33 5.60 -0.30 -0.78
N LEU A 34 5.27 0.12 0.43
CA LEU A 34 3.97 0.67 0.78
C LEU A 34 4.06 2.18 0.95
N ALA A 35 3.06 2.87 0.44
CA ALA A 35 2.85 4.29 0.69
C ALA A 35 1.41 4.50 1.17
N GLY A 36 1.27 5.07 2.36
CA GLY A 36 0.00 5.53 2.92
C GLY A 36 -0.17 7.02 2.70
N TYR A 37 -1.40 7.44 2.41
CA TYR A 37 -1.71 8.79 1.98
C TYR A 37 -2.68 9.52 2.92
N ALA A 38 -2.69 10.85 2.81
CA ALA A 38 -3.58 11.72 3.57
C ALA A 38 -5.07 11.46 3.30
N SER A 39 -5.43 10.91 2.13
CA SER A 39 -6.82 10.56 1.80
C SER A 39 -7.28 9.21 2.36
N GLY A 40 -6.42 8.46 3.06
CA GLY A 40 -6.74 7.09 3.49
C GLY A 40 -6.43 6.00 2.44
N VAL A 41 -5.88 6.40 1.27
CA VAL A 41 -5.44 5.49 0.21
C VAL A 41 -4.14 4.77 0.63
N LEU A 42 -4.02 3.49 0.30
CA LEU A 42 -2.77 2.74 0.38
C LEU A 42 -2.35 2.26 -1.01
N ILE A 43 -1.07 2.43 -1.35
CA ILE A 43 -0.50 1.92 -2.60
C ILE A 43 0.66 0.98 -2.31
N LEU A 44 0.65 -0.17 -2.98
CA LEU A 44 1.70 -1.18 -2.98
C LEU A 44 2.44 -1.15 -4.32
N TRP A 45 3.77 -1.04 -4.26
CA TRP A 45 4.66 -0.95 -5.42
C TRP A 45 5.62 -2.13 -5.47
N ASP A 46 5.94 -2.59 -6.69
CA ASP A 46 7.09 -3.42 -6.98
C ASP A 46 8.32 -2.49 -7.05
N ALA A 47 9.19 -2.59 -6.06
CA ALA A 47 10.36 -1.73 -5.93
C ALA A 47 11.41 -2.00 -7.02
N ILE A 48 11.46 -3.22 -7.53
CA ILE A 48 12.45 -3.67 -8.52
C ILE A 48 12.05 -3.22 -9.92
N LYS A 49 10.77 -3.42 -10.27
CA LYS A 49 10.22 -3.02 -11.57
C LYS A 49 9.83 -1.55 -11.61
N GLY A 50 9.67 -0.91 -10.45
CA GLY A 50 9.21 0.47 -10.32
C GLY A 50 7.77 0.66 -10.79
N GLN A 51 6.90 -0.32 -10.53
CA GLN A 51 5.52 -0.33 -11.00
C GLN A 51 4.54 -0.52 -9.84
N ASN A 52 3.38 0.12 -9.94
CA ASN A 52 2.27 -0.13 -9.04
C ASN A 52 1.80 -1.59 -9.15
N ILE A 53 1.75 -2.29 -8.01
CA ILE A 53 1.13 -3.61 -7.90
C ILE A 53 -0.36 -3.43 -7.60
N LYS A 54 -0.70 -2.56 -6.65
CA LYS A 54 -2.07 -2.41 -6.18
C LYS A 54 -2.31 -1.03 -5.57
N THR A 55 -3.46 -0.45 -5.90
CA THR A 55 -4.03 0.73 -5.23
C THR A 55 -5.27 0.31 -4.46
N ILE A 56 -5.39 0.76 -3.21
CA ILE A 56 -6.51 0.48 -2.32
C ILE A 56 -7.07 1.83 -1.88
N ALA A 57 -8.11 2.30 -2.58
CA ALA A 57 -8.57 3.67 -2.46
C ALA A 57 -9.35 3.93 -1.16
N ASP A 58 -10.15 2.96 -0.73
CA ASP A 58 -11.11 3.10 0.38
C ASP A 58 -10.66 2.30 1.62
N LEU A 59 -9.36 2.29 1.93
CA LEU A 59 -8.85 1.51 3.07
C LEU A 59 -9.17 2.14 4.42
N HIS A 60 -9.03 3.46 4.52
CA HIS A 60 -9.27 4.23 5.75
C HIS A 60 -10.08 5.48 5.45
N PRO A 61 -10.99 5.91 6.36
CA PRO A 61 -11.73 7.16 6.22
C PRO A 61 -10.90 8.41 6.56
N SER A 62 -9.75 8.23 7.24
CA SER A 62 -8.87 9.31 7.69
C SER A 62 -7.43 9.13 7.17
N PRO A 63 -6.56 10.16 7.29
CA PRO A 63 -5.15 10.04 6.90
C PRO A 63 -4.48 8.82 7.52
N ILE A 64 -3.81 8.01 6.71
CA ILE A 64 -3.01 6.90 7.22
C ILE A 64 -1.80 7.49 7.96
N THR A 65 -1.63 7.15 9.23
CA THR A 65 -0.53 7.67 10.06
C THR A 65 0.63 6.70 10.14
N SER A 66 0.38 5.40 10.00
CA SER A 66 1.41 4.36 10.05
C SER A 66 1.06 3.16 9.18
N VAL A 67 2.08 2.60 8.52
CA VAL A 67 2.00 1.36 7.76
C VAL A 67 3.19 0.48 8.10
N ARG A 68 2.99 -0.82 8.29
CA ARG A 68 4.07 -1.77 8.57
C ARG A 68 3.88 -3.11 7.88
N PHE A 69 4.91 -3.59 7.19
CA PHE A 69 5.01 -4.99 6.83
C PHE A 69 5.18 -5.85 8.09
N LEU A 70 4.44 -6.96 8.16
CA LEU A 70 4.50 -7.90 9.28
C LEU A 70 5.45 -9.06 9.02
N THR A 71 5.53 -9.54 7.77
CA THR A 71 6.34 -10.72 7.43
C THR A 71 6.98 -10.57 6.05
N GLU A 72 8.12 -11.25 5.86
CA GLU A 72 8.85 -11.27 4.58
C GLU A 72 8.24 -12.19 3.52
N LYS A 73 7.53 -13.25 3.95
CA LYS A 73 7.08 -14.33 3.05
C LYS A 73 5.64 -14.16 2.58
N ASP A 74 4.78 -13.76 3.51
CA ASP A 74 3.40 -13.42 3.22
C ASP A 74 3.30 -11.90 3.25
N LEU A 75 2.78 -11.31 2.18
CA LEU A 75 2.62 -9.87 2.12
C LEU A 75 1.44 -9.49 3.04
N LYS A 76 1.78 -9.32 4.32
CA LYS A 76 0.90 -9.00 5.42
C LYS A 76 1.28 -7.64 5.96
N VAL A 77 0.30 -6.80 6.17
CA VAL A 77 0.49 -5.38 6.46
C VAL A 77 -0.44 -4.96 7.58
N VAL A 78 0.03 -4.12 8.50
CA VAL A 78 -0.83 -3.37 9.43
C VAL A 78 -0.80 -1.91 9.04
N THR A 79 -1.97 -1.29 9.09
CA THR A 79 -2.19 0.12 8.79
C THR A 79 -2.99 0.76 9.89
N VAL A 80 -2.68 2.01 10.23
CA VAL A 80 -3.37 2.79 11.26
C VAL A 80 -3.68 4.16 10.69
N ASP A 81 -4.89 4.67 10.94
CA ASP A 81 -5.28 6.02 10.54
C ASP A 81 -5.32 7.01 11.73
N ALA A 82 -5.58 8.28 11.42
CA ALA A 82 -5.69 9.34 12.42
C ALA A 82 -6.96 9.25 13.29
N GLY A 83 -7.96 8.46 12.88
CA GLY A 83 -9.17 8.18 13.63
C GLY A 83 -8.98 7.06 14.67
N GLY A 84 -7.90 6.29 14.57
CA GLY A 84 -7.60 5.17 15.45
C GLY A 84 -7.97 3.80 14.84
N LEU A 85 -8.51 3.78 13.61
CA LEU A 85 -8.84 2.55 12.90
C LEU A 85 -7.55 1.80 12.55
N VAL A 86 -7.49 0.53 12.92
CA VAL A 86 -6.36 -0.36 12.64
C VAL A 86 -6.83 -1.48 11.74
N ASN A 87 -6.28 -1.55 10.53
CA ASN A 87 -6.57 -2.61 9.57
C ASN A 87 -5.34 -3.48 9.33
N LYS A 88 -5.54 -4.79 9.29
CA LYS A 88 -4.58 -5.77 8.79
C LYS A 88 -4.98 -6.25 7.41
N LEU A 89 -4.03 -6.22 6.49
CA LEU A 89 -4.20 -6.67 5.12
C LEU A 89 -3.36 -7.92 4.88
N SER A 90 -3.91 -8.87 4.13
CA SER A 90 -3.17 -10.04 3.63
C SER A 90 -3.33 -10.12 2.13
N PHE A 91 -2.24 -10.06 1.39
CA PHE A 91 -2.22 -10.19 -0.06
C PHE A 91 -1.78 -11.60 -0.41
N SER A 92 -2.61 -12.29 -1.18
CA SER A 92 -2.30 -13.61 -1.71
C SER A 92 -2.24 -13.55 -3.22
N LYS A 93 -1.14 -14.05 -3.78
CA LYS A 93 -1.04 -14.24 -5.22
C LYS A 93 -1.77 -15.52 -5.56
N ASN A 94 -2.87 -15.42 -6.32
CA ASN A 94 -3.47 -16.62 -6.85
C ASN A 94 -2.54 -17.17 -7.97
N MET A 95 -2.17 -18.45 -7.91
CA MET A 95 -1.31 -19.06 -8.94
C MET A 95 -2.11 -19.51 -10.17
N LEU A 96 -3.43 -19.71 -10.02
CA LEU A 96 -4.30 -20.19 -11.10
C LEU A 96 -4.87 -19.04 -11.94
N TRP A 97 -4.93 -17.84 -11.37
CA TRP A 97 -5.46 -16.64 -12.01
C TRP A 97 -4.43 -15.56 -11.76
N SER A 98 -4.03 -14.78 -12.76
CA SER A 98 -3.02 -13.70 -12.63
C SER A 98 -3.46 -12.52 -11.75
N THR A 99 -4.38 -12.74 -10.80
CA THR A 99 -5.02 -11.77 -9.94
C THR A 99 -4.54 -11.97 -8.50
N TYR A 100 -4.21 -10.87 -7.83
CA TYR A 100 -3.97 -10.86 -6.39
C TYR A 100 -5.31 -10.76 -5.65
N SER A 101 -5.57 -11.70 -4.74
CA SER A 101 -6.61 -11.56 -3.72
C SER A 101 -6.05 -10.77 -2.54
N MET A 102 -6.91 -9.96 -1.93
CA MET A 102 -6.57 -9.15 -0.78
C MET A 102 -7.71 -9.25 0.23
N ASP A 103 -7.38 -9.67 1.43
CA ASP A 103 -8.29 -9.71 2.56
C ASP A 103 -7.94 -8.58 3.53
N THR A 104 -8.96 -7.92 4.06
CA THR A 104 -8.83 -6.86 5.06
C THR A 104 -9.55 -7.26 6.33
N GLU A 105 -8.87 -7.14 7.46
CA GLU A 105 -9.35 -7.46 8.80
C GLU A 105 -9.22 -6.21 9.66
N CYS A 106 -10.35 -5.68 10.15
CA CYS A 106 -10.32 -4.62 11.16
C CYS A 106 -9.87 -5.22 12.51
N LEU A 107 -8.81 -4.65 13.07
CA LEU A 107 -8.22 -5.06 14.35
C LEU A 107 -8.67 -4.16 15.51
N LEU A 108 -8.99 -2.89 15.23
CA LEU A 108 -9.46 -1.90 16.19
C LEU A 108 -10.19 -0.78 15.45
N ASP A 109 -11.33 -0.33 15.96
CA ASP A 109 -12.16 0.79 15.48
C ASP A 109 -12.65 1.61 16.68
#